data_AF-A0A967Q943-F1
#
_entry.id   AF-A0A967Q943-F1
#
_cell.length_a   1.000
_cell.length_b   1.000
_cell.length_c   1.000
_cell.angle_alpha   90.00
_cell.angle_beta   90.00
_cell.angle_gamma   90.00
#
_symmetry.space_group_name_H-M   'P 1'
#
loop_
_entity.id
_entity.type
_entity.pdbx_description
1 polymer ?
#
loop_
_entity_poly.entity_id
_entity_poly.type
_entity_poly.pdbx_seq_one_letter_code
_entity_poly.pdbx_strand_id
1 'polypeptide(L)' 'TEAKVLPVVVKADVRGSLEAILAAFEEIRTDEVAVNVVSSGVGGLSESDINLAITAGAVVIGFNVRAEATA' A
#
# COMPACT_ATOMS: atom_id res chain seq x y z
N THR A 1 -6.59 6.41 24.05
CA THR A 1 -6.66 5.17 23.25
C THR A 1 -5.71 5.35 22.12
N GLU A 2 -4.75 4.44 21.92
CA GLU A 2 -3.82 4.54 20.80
C GLU A 2 -4.54 4.07 19.53
N ALA A 3 -4.49 4.86 18.46
CA ALA A 3 -5.12 4.50 17.19
C ALA A 3 -4.43 3.26 16.62
N LYS A 4 -5.21 2.29 16.16
CA LYS A 4 -4.67 1.10 15.48
C LYS A 4 -4.16 1.53 14.11
N VAL A 5 -2.87 1.36 13.88
CA VAL A 5 -2.24 1.71 12.61
C VAL A 5 -2.12 0.46 11.74
N LEU A 6 -2.65 0.53 10.53
CA LEU A 6 -2.46 -0.49 9.51
C LEU A 6 -1.35 -0.06 8.53
N PRO A 7 -0.15 -0.66 8.61
CA PRO A 7 0.88 -0.42 7.61
C PRO A 7 0.47 -1.05 6.26
N VAL A 8 0.63 -0.29 5.17
CA VAL A 8 0.29 -0.74 3.82
C VAL A 8 1.38 -0.42 2.81
N VAL A 9 1.53 -1.28 1.81
CA VAL A 9 2.31 -1.05 0.60
C VAL A 9 1.36 -1.01 -0.59
N VAL A 10 1.43 0.03 -1.42
CA VAL A 10 0.47 0.26 -2.52
C VAL A 10 1.18 0.27 -3.86
N LYS A 11 0.69 -0.51 -4.83
CA LYS A 11 1.08 -0.40 -6.23
C LYS A 11 -0.13 -0.16 -7.11
N ALA A 12 0.02 0.72 -8.09
CA ALA A 12 -0.98 0.91 -9.14
C ALA A 12 -0.32 0.85 -10.52
N ASP A 13 -1.09 0.54 -11.55
CA ASP A 13 -0.65 0.55 -12.94
C ASP A 13 -0.34 1.96 -13.46
N VAL A 14 -1.10 2.96 -12.99
CA VAL A 14 -0.97 4.37 -13.38
C VAL A 14 -1.01 5.31 -12.17
N ARG A 15 -0.44 6.50 -12.33
CA ARG A 15 -0.29 7.50 -11.25
C ARG A 15 -1.62 8.01 -10.71
N GLY A 16 -2.62 8.27 -11.57
CA GLY A 16 -3.91 8.82 -11.12
C GLY A 16 -4.65 7.87 -10.17
N SER A 17 -4.61 6.57 -10.43
CA SER A 17 -5.16 5.55 -9.53
C SER A 17 -4.43 5.53 -8.19
N LEU A 18 -3.09 5.66 -8.20
CA LEU A 18 -2.30 5.72 -6.98
C LEU A 18 -2.67 6.93 -6.12
N GLU A 19 -2.70 8.12 -6.72
CA GLU A 19 -3.03 9.37 -6.03
C GLU A 19 -4.45 9.31 -5.42
N ALA A 20 -5.42 8.77 -6.15
CA ALA A 20 -6.78 8.60 -5.66
C ALA A 20 -6.87 7.65 -4.45
N ILE A 21 -6.11 6.55 -4.47
CA ILE A 21 -6.06 5.60 -3.35
C ILE A 21 -5.42 6.25 -2.11
N LEU A 22 -4.31 6.98 -2.28
CA LEU A 22 -3.63 7.65 -1.18
C LEU A 22 -4.51 8.72 -0.54
N ALA A 23 -5.19 9.53 -1.36
CA ALA A 23 -6.15 10.53 -0.86
C ALA A 23 -7.30 9.87 -0.07
N ALA A 24 -7.84 8.75 -0.54
CA ALA A 24 -8.88 8.01 0.18
C ALA A 24 -8.39 7.48 1.55
N PHE A 25 -7.13 7.05 1.65
CA PHE A 25 -6.56 6.64 2.95
C PHE A 25 -6.40 7.79 3.94
N GLU A 26 -6.12 8.99 3.45
CA GLU A 26 -6.08 10.19 4.30
C GLU A 26 -7.47 10.55 4.84
N GLU A 27 -8.51 10.40 4.02
CA GLU A 27 -9.91 10.67 4.41
C GLU A 27 -10.47 9.67 5.44
N ILE A 28 -10.00 8.42 5.42
CA ILE A 28 -10.47 7.34 6.32
C ILE A 28 -9.87 7.46 7.74
N ARG A 29 -8.92 8.37 7.96
CA ARG A 29 -8.25 8.52 9.25
C ARG A 29 -9.24 8.90 10.36
N THR A 30 -9.31 8.06 11.38
CA THR A 30 -10.11 8.28 12.60
C THR A 30 -9.23 8.17 13.85
N ASP A 31 -9.77 8.53 15.01
CA ASP A 31 -9.08 8.37 16.29
C ASP A 31 -8.89 6.89 16.71
N GLU A 32 -9.61 5.96 16.07
CA GLU A 32 -9.53 4.53 16.34
C GLU A 32 -8.65 3.78 15.33
N VAL A 33 -8.67 4.16 14.05
CA VAL A 33 -7.94 3.49 12.96
C VAL A 33 -7.29 4.50 12.03
N ALA A 34 -6.02 4.27 11.70
CA ALA A 34 -5.27 5.02 10.71
C ALA A 34 -4.52 4.09 9.75
N VAL A 35 -4.38 4.52 8.51
CA VAL A 35 -3.53 3.83 7.52
C VAL A 35 -2.17 4.50 7.50
N ASN A 36 -1.10 3.70 7.53
CA ASN A 36 0.27 4.17 7.36
C ASN A 36 0.86 3.59 6.07
N VAL A 37 1.06 4.44 5.07
CA VAL A 37 1.61 4.01 3.79
C VAL A 37 3.13 3.91 3.92
N VAL A 38 3.65 2.68 3.98
CA VAL A 38 5.08 2.39 4.13
C VAL A 38 5.82 2.60 2.81
N SER A 39 5.19 2.21 1.70
CA SER A 39 5.71 2.40 0.35
C SER A 39 4.56 2.49 -0.64
N SER A 40 4.75 3.30 -1.68
CA SER A 40 3.77 3.43 -2.74
C SER A 40 4.45 3.66 -4.09
N GLY A 41 3.86 3.19 -5.18
CA GLY A 41 4.47 3.37 -6.50
C GLY A 41 3.61 2.92 -7.68
N VAL A 42 4.07 3.30 -8.87
CA VAL A 42 3.46 2.90 -10.14
C VAL A 42 4.27 1.75 -10.73
N GLY A 43 3.58 0.73 -11.25
CA GLY A 43 4.19 -0.46 -11.85
C GLY A 43 3.75 -1.76 -11.18
N GLY A 44 4.21 -2.88 -11.72
CA GLY A 44 3.95 -4.22 -11.18
C GLY A 44 4.44 -4.39 -9.74
N LEU A 45 3.97 -5.45 -9.08
CA LEU A 45 4.49 -5.86 -7.78
C LEU A 45 5.82 -6.60 -7.96
N SER A 46 6.86 -6.11 -7.28
CA SER A 46 8.20 -6.71 -7.27
C SER A 46 8.47 -7.47 -5.98
N GLU A 47 9.48 -8.34 -6.00
CA GLU A 47 9.94 -9.06 -4.80
C GLU A 47 10.38 -8.10 -3.68
N SER A 48 10.98 -6.96 -4.02
CA SER A 48 11.39 -5.94 -3.06
C SER A 48 10.19 -5.36 -2.29
N ASP A 49 9.05 -5.18 -2.96
CA ASP A 49 7.83 -4.68 -2.32
C ASP A 49 7.26 -5.71 -1.33
N ILE A 50 7.31 -6.99 -1.69
CA ILE A 50 6.87 -8.10 -0.82
C ILE A 50 7.79 -8.23 0.40
N ASN A 51 9.11 -8.20 0.20
CA ASN A 51 10.08 -8.28 1.29
C ASN A 51 9.96 -7.09 2.26
N LEU A 52 9.71 -5.88 1.73
CA LEU A 52 9.44 -4.71 2.55
C LEU A 52 8.16 -4.89 3.37
N ALA A 53 7.09 -5.40 2.74
CA ALA A 53 5.83 -5.62 3.43
C ALA A 53 5.96 -6.65 4.55
N ILE A 54 6.67 -7.76 4.33
CA ILE A 54 6.93 -8.78 5.37
C ILE A 54 7.70 -8.16 6.54
N THR A 55 8.76 -7.41 6.25
CA THR A 55 9.61 -6.77 7.26
C THR A 55 8.84 -5.72 8.07
N ALA A 56 7.96 -4.96 7.40
CA ALA A 56 7.15 -3.92 8.02
C ALA A 56 5.85 -4.44 8.65
N GLY A 57 5.51 -5.73 8.50
CA GLY A 57 4.20 -6.27 8.87
C GLY A 57 3.04 -5.63 8.10
N ALA A 58 3.31 -5.15 6.88
CA ALA A 58 2.38 -4.39 6.06
C ALA A 58 1.52 -5.27 5.14
N VAL A 59 0.31 -4.80 4.86
CA VAL A 59 -0.56 -5.40 3.84
C VAL A 59 -0.20 -4.83 2.46
N VAL A 60 -0.10 -5.70 1.46
CA VAL A 60 0.17 -5.31 0.07
C VAL A 60 -1.14 -5.12 -0.69
N ILE A 61 -1.31 -3.96 -1.32
CA ILE A 61 -2.48 -3.61 -2.13
C ILE A 61 -2.01 -3.30 -3.56
N GLY A 62 -2.55 -4.03 -4.53
CA GLY A 62 -2.30 -3.81 -5.95
C GLY A 62 -3.57 -3.37 -6.68
N PHE A 63 -3.50 -2.27 -7.44
CA PHE A 63 -4.60 -1.79 -8.28
C PHE A 63 -4.26 -1.92 -9.77
N ASN A 64 -4.95 -2.84 -10.45
CA ASN A 64 -4.71 -3.19 -11.87
C ASN A 64 -3.25 -3.58 -12.19
N VAL A 65 -2.50 -4.04 -11.18
CA VAL A 65 -1.13 -4.52 -11.32
C VAL A 65 -1.10 -6.03 -11.34
N ARG A 66 -0.07 -6.59 -11.97
CA ARG A 66 0.25 -8.01 -11.89
C ARG A 66 1.46 -8.17 -10.96
N ALA A 67 1.46 -9.26 -10.20
CA ALA A 67 2.70 -9.75 -9.62
C ALA A 67 3.59 -10.22 -10.77
N GLU A 68 4.84 -9.77 -10.82
CA GLU A 68 5.80 -10.45 -11.66
C GLU A 68 6.00 -11.85 -11.10
N ALA A 69 5.62 -12.86 -11.88
CA ALA A 69 5.97 -14.23 -11.56
C ALA A 69 7.46 -14.39 -11.87
N THR A 70 8.28 -14.44 -10.84
CA THR A 70 9.63 -14.98 -10.97
C THR A 70 9.47 -16.44 -11.39
N ALA A 71 9.71 -16.72 -12.68
CA ALA A 71 9.86 -18.08 -13.19
C ALA A 71 11.25 -18.62 -12.86
#